data_AF-A0A397TNN8-F1
#
_entry.id   AF-A0A397TNN8-F1
#
_cell.length_a   1.000
_cell.length_b   1.000
_cell.length_c   1.000
_cell.angle_alpha   90.00
_cell.angle_beta   90.00
_cell.angle_gamma   90.00
#
_symmetry.space_group_name_H-M   'P 1'
#
loop_
_entity.id
_entity.type
_entity.pdbx_description
1 polymer ?
#
loop_
_entity_poly.entity_id
_entity_poly.type
_entity_poly.pdbx_seq_one_letter_code
_entity_poly.pdbx_strand_id
1 'polypeptide(L)'
;MAYIHSLARILFVLSVVFFSIYFLYSPSNIVNHSTLSSNYIETAIKETRIEIKDNLKQFSFPSSIPGSNIKTKEDLLKFREHMDCITTKGEWVYDDTPRAVLKHKQEPLYGKCDKNSKFLNKNASIEEIWDNSRNSVKYKWKTSHKCPMPSFTREDFCSLITGLKFLLVGDVLSYQLHELLLNYFHDGPVQCYGETACK
;
A
#
# COMPACT_ATOMS: atom_id res chain seq x y z
N MET A 1 13.84 18.28 48.14
CA MET A 1 13.19 17.79 46.89
C MET A 1 11.88 18.53 46.58
N ALA A 2 11.76 19.84 46.89
CA ALA A 2 10.57 20.65 46.58
C ALA A 2 10.84 21.75 45.52
N TYR A 3 12.11 22.11 45.33
CA TYR A 3 12.54 23.17 44.40
C TYR A 3 12.38 22.80 42.93
N ILE A 4 12.61 21.53 42.57
CA ILE A 4 12.56 21.04 41.18
C ILE A 4 11.13 21.10 40.62
N HIS A 5 10.12 20.81 41.45
CA HIS A 5 8.71 20.91 41.06
C HIS A 5 8.25 22.36 40.84
N SER A 6 8.81 23.31 41.58
CA SER A 6 8.52 24.74 41.39
C SER A 6 9.09 25.24 40.06
N LEU A 7 10.33 24.87 39.76
CA LEU A 7 11.03 25.29 38.55
C LEU A 7 10.40 24.70 37.28
N ALA A 8 9.99 23.43 37.32
CA ALA A 8 9.27 22.79 36.22
C ALA A 8 7.90 23.45 35.94
N ARG A 9 7.17 23.86 37.00
CA ARG A 9 5.90 24.59 36.86
C ARG A 9 6.11 25.98 36.27
N ILE A 10 7.14 26.69 36.70
CA ILE A 10 7.50 28.00 36.15
C ILE A 10 7.85 27.88 34.66
N LEU A 11 8.68 26.89 34.29
CA LEU A 11 9.02 26.64 32.88
C LEU A 11 7.81 26.28 32.03
N PHE A 12 6.90 25.45 32.56
CA PHE A 12 5.66 25.13 31.86
C PHE A 12 4.78 26.36 31.64
N VAL A 13 4.57 27.17 32.69
CA VAL A 13 3.77 28.40 32.58
C VAL A 13 4.41 29.39 31.60
N LEU A 14 5.73 29.59 31.67
CA LEU A 14 6.45 30.45 30.73
C LEU A 14 6.34 29.93 29.29
N SER A 15 6.40 28.61 29.06
CA SER A 15 6.24 28.04 27.73
C SER A 15 4.83 28.26 27.18
N VAL A 16 3.79 28.09 27.99
CA VAL A 16 2.39 28.32 27.60
C VAL A 16 2.15 29.80 27.30
N VAL A 17 2.68 30.71 28.12
CA VAL A 17 2.62 32.16 27.88
C VAL A 17 3.36 32.54 26.60
N PHE A 18 4.55 32.00 26.38
CA PHE A 18 5.32 32.26 25.16
C PHE A 18 4.60 31.75 23.92
N PHE A 19 4.03 30.54 23.96
CA PHE A 19 3.20 30.02 22.87
C PHE A 19 1.94 30.87 22.65
N SER A 20 1.30 31.33 23.72
CA SER A 20 0.10 32.16 23.61
C SER A 20 0.41 33.52 22.98
N ILE A 21 1.52 34.16 23.39
CA ILE A 21 2.01 35.39 22.76
C ILE A 21 2.42 35.11 21.30
N TYR A 22 3.14 34.02 21.03
CA TYR A 22 3.51 33.66 19.67
C TYR A 22 2.28 33.45 18.78
N PHE A 23 1.23 32.76 19.21
CA PHE A 23 0.04 32.55 18.38
C PHE A 23 -0.90 33.76 18.32
N LEU A 24 -0.97 34.59 19.36
CA LEU A 24 -1.84 35.78 19.38
C LEU A 24 -1.18 37.02 18.75
N TYR A 25 0.15 37.11 18.78
CA TYR A 25 0.94 38.24 18.26
C TYR A 25 1.88 37.87 17.12
N SER A 26 1.94 36.60 16.67
CA SER A 26 2.53 36.33 15.38
C SER A 26 1.75 37.18 14.38
N PRO A 27 2.41 38.12 13.68
CA PRO A 27 1.74 38.85 12.62
C PRO A 27 1.12 37.79 11.75
N SER A 28 -0.18 37.95 11.52
CA SER A 28 -0.85 37.17 10.53
C SER A 28 -0.22 37.60 9.21
N ASN A 29 0.89 36.95 8.84
CA ASN A 29 1.19 36.65 7.48
C ASN A 29 0.08 35.71 7.03
N ILE A 30 -1.15 36.26 6.97
CA ILE A 30 -2.08 35.99 5.90
C ILE A 30 -1.26 36.40 4.69
N VAL A 31 -0.43 35.47 4.23
CA VAL A 31 -0.27 35.29 2.81
C VAL A 31 -1.71 35.12 2.38
N ASN A 32 -2.30 36.23 1.91
CA ASN A 32 -3.45 36.16 1.05
C ASN A 32 -2.94 35.26 -0.06
N HIS A 33 -3.21 33.95 0.05
CA HIS A 33 -3.56 33.19 -1.12
C HIS A 33 -4.82 33.90 -1.61
N SER A 34 -4.60 35.03 -2.30
CA SER A 34 -5.49 35.53 -3.32
C SER A 34 -5.91 34.28 -4.03
N THR A 35 -7.21 33.99 -3.91
CA THR A 35 -7.93 32.92 -4.61
C THR A 35 -7.08 32.43 -5.76
N LEU A 36 -6.35 31.33 -5.54
CA LEU A 36 -5.38 30.83 -6.49
C LEU A 36 -6.20 30.62 -7.75
N SER A 37 -6.07 31.56 -8.69
CA SER A 37 -7.01 31.71 -9.79
C SER A 37 -7.12 30.34 -10.45
N SER A 38 -8.33 29.86 -10.78
CA SER A 38 -8.44 28.56 -11.47
C SER A 38 -7.52 28.52 -12.69
N ASN A 39 -7.28 29.70 -13.28
CA ASN A 39 -6.36 29.96 -14.36
C ASN A 39 -4.88 29.64 -14.01
N TYR A 40 -4.42 29.90 -12.78
CA TYR A 40 -3.08 29.53 -12.31
C TYR A 40 -2.95 28.01 -12.13
N ILE A 41 -3.96 27.36 -11.51
CA ILE A 41 -3.97 25.90 -11.36
C ILE A 41 -3.99 25.22 -12.73
N GLU A 42 -4.84 25.68 -13.64
CA GLU A 42 -4.92 25.17 -15.01
C GLU A 42 -3.62 25.38 -15.78
N THR A 43 -2.96 26.54 -15.60
CA THR A 43 -1.66 26.83 -16.20
C THR A 43 -0.58 25.89 -15.68
N ALA A 44 -0.49 25.71 -14.35
CA ALA A 44 0.47 24.79 -13.73
C ALA A 44 0.24 23.34 -14.16
N ILE A 45 -1.02 22.87 -14.25
CA ILE A 45 -1.36 21.54 -14.78
C ILE A 45 -0.92 21.41 -16.23
N LYS A 46 -1.15 22.45 -17.05
CA LYS A 46 -0.78 22.44 -18.46
C LYS A 46 0.73 22.40 -18.67
N GLU A 47 1.49 23.21 -17.93
CA GLU A 47 2.95 23.23 -17.95
C GLU A 47 3.51 21.88 -17.49
N THR A 48 3.02 21.35 -16.37
CA THR A 48 3.41 20.01 -15.87
C THR A 48 3.13 18.93 -16.91
N ARG A 49 1.99 18.97 -17.60
CA ARG A 49 1.68 18.01 -18.68
C ARG A 49 2.62 18.12 -19.87
N ILE A 50 3.02 19.32 -20.26
CA ILE A 50 3.97 19.55 -21.35
C ILE A 50 5.33 18.96 -20.96
N GLU A 51 5.81 19.29 -19.77
CA GLU A 51 7.09 18.81 -19.27
C GLU A 51 7.11 17.29 -19.08
N ILE A 52 6.05 16.70 -18.55
CA ILE A 52 5.89 15.23 -18.51
C ILE A 52 5.94 14.65 -19.92
N LYS A 53 5.22 15.24 -20.89
CA LYS A 53 5.18 14.73 -22.26
C LYS A 53 6.55 14.81 -22.94
N ASP A 54 7.30 15.88 -22.71
CA ASP A 54 8.64 16.05 -23.27
C ASP A 54 9.66 15.12 -22.61
N ASN A 55 9.58 14.91 -21.30
CA ASN A 55 10.39 13.92 -20.59
C ASN A 55 10.01 12.47 -20.96
N LEU A 56 8.72 12.18 -21.20
CA LEU A 56 8.26 10.86 -21.67
C LEU A 56 8.71 10.56 -23.09
N LYS A 57 8.90 11.57 -23.96
CA LYS A 57 9.53 11.35 -25.29
C LYS A 57 10.98 10.89 -25.15
N GLN A 58 11.67 11.33 -24.09
CA GLN A 58 13.01 10.86 -23.73
C GLN A 58 12.99 9.47 -23.09
N PHE A 59 11.86 9.07 -22.53
CA PHE A 59 11.63 7.74 -22.00
C PHE A 59 11.25 6.77 -23.12
N SER A 60 12.23 6.29 -23.88
CA SER A 60 11.99 5.16 -24.77
C SER A 60 11.65 3.95 -23.91
N PHE A 61 10.43 3.42 -24.01
CA PHE A 61 10.10 2.13 -23.38
C PHE A 61 11.01 1.09 -24.01
N PRO A 62 12.00 0.55 -23.27
CA PRO A 62 12.88 -0.43 -23.84
C PRO A 62 12.05 -1.66 -24.22
N SER A 63 12.49 -2.40 -25.24
CA SER A 63 11.89 -3.71 -25.58
C SER A 63 12.18 -4.79 -24.50
N SER A 64 12.66 -4.37 -23.34
CA SER A 64 13.06 -5.17 -22.19
C SER A 64 12.41 -4.59 -20.95
N ILE A 65 12.34 -5.38 -19.88
CA ILE A 65 11.94 -4.87 -18.56
C ILE A 65 13.22 -4.78 -17.72
N PRO A 66 13.73 -3.56 -17.42
CA PRO A 66 14.92 -3.39 -16.60
C PRO A 66 14.81 -4.15 -15.28
N GLY A 67 15.91 -4.79 -14.86
CA GLY A 67 15.93 -5.61 -13.63
C GLY A 67 15.26 -6.99 -13.76
N SER A 68 14.77 -7.37 -14.94
CA SER A 68 14.22 -8.70 -15.21
C SER A 68 15.07 -9.51 -16.20
N ASN A 69 14.71 -10.79 -16.37
CA ASN A 69 15.27 -11.67 -17.40
C ASN A 69 14.67 -11.42 -18.80
N ILE A 70 13.70 -10.51 -18.95
CA ILE A 70 13.06 -10.17 -20.23
C ILE A 70 13.93 -9.15 -20.95
N LYS A 71 14.70 -9.61 -21.95
CA LYS A 71 15.68 -8.78 -22.67
C LYS A 71 15.22 -8.40 -24.08
N THR A 72 14.40 -9.23 -24.72
CA THR A 72 13.97 -9.00 -26.10
C THR A 72 12.48 -8.67 -26.21
N LYS A 73 12.10 -8.05 -27.34
CA LYS A 73 10.69 -7.77 -27.65
C LYS A 73 9.86 -9.05 -27.71
N GLU A 74 10.43 -10.14 -28.20
CA GLU A 74 9.74 -11.43 -28.29
C GLU A 74 9.48 -12.02 -26.90
N ASP A 75 10.45 -11.94 -25.99
CA ASP A 75 10.27 -12.36 -24.59
C ASP A 75 9.17 -11.56 -23.90
N LEU A 76 9.14 -10.24 -24.16
CA LEU A 76 8.13 -9.35 -23.61
C LEU A 76 6.72 -9.71 -24.12
N LEU A 77 6.58 -10.03 -25.40
CA LEU A 77 5.32 -10.46 -25.98
C LEU A 77 4.88 -11.81 -25.39
N LYS A 78 5.77 -12.79 -25.31
CA LYS A 78 5.48 -14.09 -24.66
C LYS A 78 5.06 -13.92 -23.21
N PHE A 79 5.74 -13.06 -22.47
CA PHE A 79 5.38 -12.76 -21.08
C PHE A 79 3.98 -12.14 -20.99
N ARG A 80 3.66 -11.15 -21.83
CA ARG A 80 2.33 -10.52 -21.86
C ARG A 80 1.24 -11.53 -22.22
N GLU A 81 1.45 -12.33 -23.26
CA GLU A 81 0.51 -13.38 -23.67
C GLU A 81 0.27 -14.39 -22.55
N HIS A 82 1.32 -14.76 -21.82
CA HIS A 82 1.21 -15.65 -20.66
C HIS A 82 0.40 -14.99 -19.54
N MET A 83 0.70 -13.74 -19.18
CA MET A 83 -0.03 -12.97 -18.16
C MET A 83 -1.51 -12.78 -18.53
N ASP A 84 -1.80 -12.47 -19.78
CA ASP A 84 -3.17 -12.36 -20.29
C ASP A 84 -3.88 -13.70 -20.21
N CYS A 85 -3.21 -14.80 -20.57
CA CYS A 85 -3.79 -16.13 -20.48
C CYS A 85 -4.15 -16.51 -19.03
N ILE A 86 -3.23 -16.34 -18.08
CA ILE A 86 -3.46 -16.73 -16.69
C ILE A 86 -4.57 -15.88 -16.05
N THR A 87 -4.72 -14.61 -16.42
CA THR A 87 -5.71 -13.69 -15.83
C THR A 87 -7.09 -13.79 -16.48
N THR A 88 -7.18 -14.15 -17.76
CA THR A 88 -8.47 -14.13 -18.50
C THR A 88 -9.10 -15.50 -18.70
N LYS A 89 -8.31 -16.58 -18.77
CA LYS A 89 -8.82 -17.93 -19.14
C LYS A 89 -9.05 -18.86 -17.95
N GLY A 90 -8.88 -18.37 -16.73
CA GLY A 90 -9.14 -19.13 -15.51
C GLY A 90 -10.58 -18.98 -15.01
N GLU A 91 -10.82 -19.54 -13.84
CA GLU A 91 -12.13 -19.50 -13.17
C GLU A 91 -11.95 -19.41 -11.65
N TRP A 92 -12.91 -18.78 -10.98
CA TRP A 92 -12.99 -18.81 -9.51
C TRP A 92 -13.59 -20.13 -9.06
N VAL A 93 -12.82 -20.91 -8.31
CA VAL A 93 -13.27 -22.20 -7.77
C VAL A 93 -13.35 -22.11 -6.26
N TYR A 94 -14.45 -22.59 -5.70
CA TYR A 94 -14.58 -22.75 -4.25
C TYR A 94 -13.68 -23.90 -3.78
N ASP A 95 -12.75 -23.60 -2.87
CA ASP A 95 -11.82 -24.56 -2.30
C ASP A 95 -11.86 -24.46 -0.77
N ASP A 96 -12.52 -25.42 -0.14
CA ASP A 96 -12.70 -25.49 1.31
C ASP A 96 -11.53 -26.15 2.05
N THR A 97 -10.39 -26.36 1.39
CA THR A 97 -9.20 -26.89 2.06
C THR A 97 -8.68 -25.88 3.08
N PRO A 98 -8.58 -26.25 4.38
CA PRO A 98 -8.11 -25.36 5.43
C PRO A 98 -6.72 -24.78 5.14
N ARG A 99 -6.58 -23.47 5.30
CA ARG A 99 -5.33 -22.73 5.07
C ARG A 99 -5.28 -21.43 5.88
N ALA A 100 -4.09 -20.87 6.04
CA ALA A 100 -3.93 -19.59 6.71
C ALA A 100 -4.65 -18.48 5.92
N VAL A 101 -5.61 -17.82 6.57
CA VAL A 101 -6.28 -16.65 6.01
C VAL A 101 -5.46 -15.40 6.33
N LEU A 102 -5.23 -14.59 5.30
CA LEU A 102 -4.54 -13.31 5.48
C LEU A 102 -5.37 -12.40 6.38
N LYS A 103 -4.82 -12.04 7.54
CA LYS A 103 -5.43 -11.06 8.43
C LYS A 103 -5.09 -9.66 7.94
N HIS A 104 -6.09 -8.79 7.90
CA HIS A 104 -5.85 -7.37 7.71
C HIS A 104 -5.22 -6.80 8.99
N LYS A 105 -3.94 -6.43 8.90
CA LYS A 105 -3.11 -5.88 9.98
C LYS A 105 -3.07 -4.34 9.96
N GLN A 106 -3.33 -3.76 8.79
CA GLN A 106 -3.34 -2.31 8.61
C GLN A 106 -4.62 -1.69 9.18
N GLU A 107 -5.03 -0.53 8.66
CA GLU A 107 -6.15 0.30 9.12
C GLU A 107 -7.27 -0.48 9.87
N PRO A 108 -7.40 -0.30 11.20
CA PRO A 108 -8.34 -1.06 12.03
C PRO A 108 -9.81 -0.92 11.65
N LEU A 109 -10.15 0.07 10.80
CA LEU A 109 -11.47 0.28 10.23
C LEU A 109 -11.82 -0.80 9.19
N TYR A 110 -10.88 -1.19 8.33
CA TYR A 110 -11.10 -2.22 7.31
C TYR A 110 -10.90 -3.64 7.84
N GLY A 111 -10.14 -3.79 8.93
CA GLY A 111 -10.11 -5.02 9.73
C GLY A 111 -11.45 -5.36 10.40
N LYS A 112 -12.48 -4.50 10.28
CA LYS A 112 -13.81 -4.75 10.83
C LYS A 112 -14.66 -5.72 10.01
N CYS A 113 -14.32 -5.97 8.74
CA CYS A 113 -15.12 -6.85 7.88
C CYS A 113 -15.24 -8.28 8.44
N ASP A 114 -14.26 -8.73 9.22
CA ASP A 114 -14.28 -10.03 9.89
C ASP A 114 -14.68 -9.95 11.37
N LYS A 115 -15.06 -8.77 11.90
CA LYS A 115 -15.49 -8.63 13.31
C LYS A 115 -16.81 -9.32 13.64
N ASN A 116 -17.61 -9.63 12.62
CA ASN A 116 -18.85 -10.39 12.78
C ASN A 116 -18.59 -11.92 12.82
N SER A 117 -17.36 -12.36 12.58
CA SER A 117 -16.97 -13.76 12.80
C SER A 117 -16.87 -14.02 14.30
N LYS A 118 -17.06 -15.27 14.73
CA LYS A 118 -16.98 -15.64 16.16
C LYS A 118 -15.63 -15.22 16.72
N PHE A 119 -15.61 -14.70 17.95
CA PHE A 119 -14.35 -14.43 18.64
C PHE A 119 -13.61 -15.75 18.87
N LEU A 120 -12.54 -15.96 18.11
CA LEU A 120 -11.67 -17.12 18.26
C LEU A 120 -10.59 -16.84 19.31
N ASN A 121 -10.14 -17.89 19.99
CA ASN A 121 -9.00 -17.82 20.88
C ASN A 121 -7.74 -17.44 20.08
N LYS A 122 -6.77 -16.76 20.71
CA LYS A 122 -5.48 -16.42 20.07
C LYS A 122 -4.72 -17.67 19.61
N ASN A 123 -5.01 -18.82 20.21
CA ASN A 123 -4.41 -20.12 19.90
C ASN A 123 -5.33 -21.03 19.05
N ALA A 124 -6.35 -20.48 18.39
CA ALA A 124 -7.23 -21.25 17.51
C ALA A 124 -6.44 -21.96 16.41
N SER A 125 -6.85 -23.18 16.06
CA SER A 125 -6.21 -23.94 14.99
C SER A 125 -6.48 -23.33 13.62
N ILE A 126 -5.75 -23.74 12.59
CA ILE A 126 -5.96 -23.27 11.22
C ILE A 126 -7.37 -23.66 10.75
N GLU A 127 -7.82 -24.86 11.10
CA GLU A 127 -9.14 -25.38 10.78
C GLU A 127 -10.24 -24.56 11.45
N GLU A 128 -10.09 -24.24 12.74
CA GLU A 128 -11.07 -23.42 13.47
C GLU A 128 -11.17 -22.00 12.88
N ILE A 129 -10.03 -21.40 12.52
CA ILE A 129 -9.99 -20.11 11.82
C ILE A 129 -10.65 -20.20 10.45
N TRP A 130 -10.39 -21.29 9.71
CA TRP A 130 -10.92 -21.53 8.38
C TRP A 130 -12.43 -21.69 8.36
N ASP A 131 -12.97 -22.47 9.30
CA ASP A 131 -14.40 -22.74 9.41
C ASP A 131 -15.21 -21.48 9.77
N ASN A 132 -14.61 -20.58 10.56
CA ASN A 132 -15.20 -19.30 10.94
C ASN A 132 -14.94 -18.18 9.93
N SER A 133 -14.12 -18.43 8.89
CA SER A 133 -13.82 -17.44 7.86
C SER A 133 -14.96 -17.30 6.85
N ARG A 134 -15.15 -16.09 6.35
CA ARG A 134 -16.17 -15.77 5.33
C ARG A 134 -15.98 -16.60 4.05
N ASN A 135 -17.07 -17.04 3.42
CA ASN A 135 -17.00 -17.84 2.19
C ASN A 135 -16.21 -17.18 1.05
N SER A 136 -16.14 -15.84 1.00
CA SER A 136 -15.41 -15.14 -0.06
C SER A 136 -13.90 -15.41 -0.04
N VAL A 137 -13.27 -15.71 1.11
CA VAL A 137 -11.83 -16.05 1.17
C VAL A 137 -11.54 -17.49 0.78
N LYS A 138 -12.58 -18.31 0.61
CA LYS A 138 -12.48 -19.73 0.24
C LYS A 138 -12.38 -19.93 -1.27
N TYR A 139 -12.64 -18.90 -2.06
CA TYR A 139 -12.45 -18.93 -3.51
C TYR A 139 -10.99 -18.77 -3.88
N LYS A 140 -10.52 -19.57 -4.84
CA LYS A 140 -9.19 -19.43 -5.45
C LYS A 140 -9.32 -19.30 -6.96
N TRP A 141 -8.42 -18.55 -7.55
CA TRP A 141 -8.30 -18.47 -9.00
C TRP A 141 -7.60 -19.72 -9.52
N LYS A 142 -8.32 -20.53 -10.31
CA LYS A 142 -7.78 -21.73 -10.97
C LYS A 142 -7.42 -21.38 -12.41
N THR A 143 -6.14 -21.51 -12.74
CA THR A 143 -5.65 -21.26 -14.10
C THR A 143 -6.03 -22.36 -15.07
N SER A 144 -6.18 -22.00 -16.35
CA SER A 144 -6.47 -22.95 -17.42
C SER A 144 -5.30 -23.91 -17.63
N HIS A 145 -5.58 -25.16 -18.03
CA HIS A 145 -4.56 -26.11 -18.47
C HIS A 145 -3.69 -25.60 -19.63
N LYS A 146 -4.18 -24.61 -20.40
CA LYS A 146 -3.43 -23.96 -21.49
C LYS A 146 -2.32 -23.02 -21.00
N CYS A 147 -2.42 -22.53 -19.78
CA CYS A 147 -1.45 -21.64 -19.15
C CYS A 147 -1.42 -21.92 -17.64
N PRO A 148 -0.84 -23.06 -17.23
CA PRO A 148 -0.76 -23.41 -15.83
C PRO A 148 0.15 -22.43 -15.11
N MET A 149 -0.28 -21.97 -13.94
CA MET A 149 0.59 -21.26 -13.01
C MET A 149 1.34 -22.31 -12.16
N PRO A 150 2.67 -22.23 -12.06
CA PRO A 150 3.42 -23.17 -11.23
C PRO A 150 3.00 -23.03 -9.76
N SER A 151 2.92 -24.15 -9.05
CA SER A 151 2.82 -24.13 -7.59
C SER A 151 4.13 -23.63 -7.00
N PHE A 152 4.04 -22.75 -6.01
CA PHE A 152 5.19 -22.27 -5.26
C PHE A 152 4.91 -22.44 -3.77
N THR A 153 5.96 -22.75 -3.00
CA THR A 153 5.90 -22.71 -1.54
C THR A 153 6.09 -21.28 -1.03
N ARG A 154 5.78 -21.05 0.24
CA ARG A 154 6.04 -19.77 0.88
C ARG A 154 7.54 -19.47 0.86
N GLU A 155 8.36 -20.49 1.06
CA GLU A 155 9.81 -20.41 1.10
C GLU A 155 10.38 -20.03 -0.29
N ASP A 156 9.85 -20.62 -1.37
CA ASP A 156 10.18 -20.23 -2.75
C ASP A 156 9.87 -18.75 -2.97
N PHE A 157 8.66 -18.31 -2.58
CA PHE A 157 8.24 -16.93 -2.77
C PHE A 157 9.09 -15.96 -1.94
N CYS A 158 9.34 -16.26 -0.67
CA CYS A 158 10.22 -15.48 0.20
C CYS A 158 11.62 -15.35 -0.39
N SER A 159 12.18 -16.42 -0.97
CA SER A 159 13.51 -16.38 -1.58
C SER A 159 13.59 -15.40 -2.77
N LEU A 160 12.50 -15.26 -3.53
CA LEU A 160 12.44 -14.36 -4.68
C LEU A 160 12.34 -12.88 -4.29
N ILE A 161 11.70 -12.57 -3.16
CA ILE A 161 11.40 -11.19 -2.75
C ILE A 161 12.34 -10.63 -1.68
N THR A 162 13.09 -11.50 -1.00
CA THR A 162 13.93 -11.08 0.14
C THR A 162 14.96 -10.05 -0.31
N GLY A 163 14.98 -8.91 0.40
CA GLY A 163 15.90 -7.81 0.11
C GLY A 163 15.45 -6.88 -1.03
N LEU A 164 14.34 -7.19 -1.72
CA LEU A 164 13.78 -6.32 -2.75
C LEU A 164 12.99 -5.16 -2.11
N LYS A 165 13.03 -4.01 -2.77
CA LYS A 165 12.21 -2.83 -2.44
C LYS A 165 11.18 -2.66 -3.53
N PHE A 166 9.91 -2.52 -3.14
CA PHE A 166 8.80 -2.34 -4.06
C PHE A 166 8.34 -0.89 -4.02
N LEU A 167 8.15 -0.30 -5.21
CA LEU A 167 7.42 0.94 -5.39
C LEU A 167 6.19 0.62 -6.23
N LEU A 168 5.01 0.74 -5.63
CA LEU A 168 3.74 0.57 -6.34
C LEU A 168 3.25 1.95 -6.76
N VAL A 169 3.06 2.16 -8.06
CA VAL A 169 2.58 3.42 -8.63
C VAL A 169 1.25 3.16 -9.32
N GLY A 170 0.24 3.95 -8.98
CA GLY A 170 -1.08 3.86 -9.61
C GLY A 170 -2.12 4.72 -8.90
N ASP A 171 -3.36 4.25 -8.93
CA ASP A 171 -4.54 4.94 -8.42
C ASP A 171 -5.03 4.36 -7.07
N VAL A 172 -6.27 4.66 -6.71
CA VAL A 172 -6.93 4.16 -5.50
C VAL A 172 -7.02 2.62 -5.47
N LEU A 173 -7.16 1.95 -6.61
CA LEU A 173 -7.13 0.48 -6.64
C LEU A 173 -5.74 -0.04 -6.34
N SER A 174 -4.72 0.68 -6.81
CA SER A 174 -3.32 0.38 -6.49
C SER A 174 -3.02 0.58 -5.00
N TYR A 175 -3.69 1.52 -4.33
CA TYR A 175 -3.62 1.65 -2.86
C TYR A 175 -4.18 0.42 -2.13
N GLN A 176 -5.25 -0.20 -2.63
CA GLN A 176 -5.76 -1.44 -2.03
C GLN A 176 -4.77 -2.60 -2.19
N LEU A 177 -4.08 -2.67 -3.33
CA LEU A 177 -3.00 -3.64 -3.54
C LEU A 177 -1.80 -3.35 -2.63
N HIS A 178 -1.46 -2.08 -2.42
CA HIS A 178 -0.42 -1.67 -1.46
C HIS A 178 -0.71 -2.22 -0.06
N GLU A 179 -1.91 -1.99 0.45
CA GLU A 179 -2.36 -2.50 1.75
C GLU A 179 -2.29 -4.04 1.84
N LEU A 180 -2.64 -4.73 0.76
CA LEU A 180 -2.53 -6.18 0.67
C LEU A 180 -1.08 -6.64 0.81
N LEU A 181 -0.15 -6.00 0.09
CA LEU A 181 1.28 -6.30 0.18
C LEU A 181 1.83 -6.05 1.58
N LEU A 182 1.42 -4.95 2.25
CA LEU A 182 1.80 -4.69 3.64
C LEU A 182 1.31 -5.80 4.58
N ASN A 183 0.08 -6.28 4.40
CA ASN A 183 -0.46 -7.38 5.20
C ASN A 183 0.34 -8.69 5.04
N TYR A 184 0.85 -8.95 3.83
CA TYR A 184 1.69 -10.12 3.55
C TYR A 184 3.11 -9.98 4.12
N PHE A 185 3.74 -8.82 3.96
CA PHE A 185 5.18 -8.66 4.22
C PHE A 185 5.53 -8.11 5.58
N HIS A 186 4.60 -7.45 6.28
CA HIS A 186 4.84 -6.92 7.61
C HIS A 186 4.11 -7.75 8.67
N ASP A 187 4.77 -7.96 9.80
CA ASP A 187 4.19 -8.72 10.92
C ASP A 187 3.10 -7.96 11.67
N GLY A 188 3.03 -6.63 11.50
CA GLY A 188 2.06 -5.77 12.18
C GLY A 188 1.62 -4.57 11.36
N PRO A 189 0.86 -3.64 12.00
CA PRO A 189 0.49 -2.37 11.40
C PRO A 189 1.74 -1.56 11.07
N VAL A 190 1.77 -0.98 9.89
CA VAL A 190 2.89 -0.19 9.37
C VAL A 190 2.49 1.28 9.41
N GLN A 191 3.42 2.17 9.79
CA GLN A 191 3.13 3.60 9.76
C GLN A 191 3.60 4.18 8.43
N CYS A 192 2.64 4.64 7.63
CA CYS A 192 2.92 5.34 6.38
C CYS A 192 3.04 6.84 6.61
N TYR A 193 4.14 7.43 6.13
CA TYR A 193 4.38 8.87 6.16
C TYR A 193 3.86 9.47 4.85
N GLY A 194 2.55 9.76 4.82
CA GLY A 194 1.86 10.18 3.59
C GLY A 194 1.80 9.04 2.56
N GLU A 195 1.81 9.40 1.27
CA GLU A 195 1.72 8.45 0.15
C GLU A 195 3.08 7.90 -0.33
N THR A 196 4.18 8.29 0.31
CA THR A 196 5.53 8.12 -0.26
C THR A 196 6.35 7.00 0.37
N ALA A 197 6.13 6.67 1.64
CA ALA A 197 6.87 5.61 2.31
C ALA A 197 6.14 5.04 3.52
N CYS A 198 6.17 3.72 3.66
CA CYS A 198 5.67 2.98 4.83
C CYS A 198 6.84 2.28 5.52
N LYS A 199 6.91 2.39 6.85
CA LYS A 199 7.97 1.80 7.68
C LYS A 199 7.40 0.95 8.79
#